data_AF-A0A9W7B867-F1
#
_entry.id   AF-A0A9W7B867-F1
#
_cell.length_a   1.000
_cell.length_b   1.000
_cell.length_c   1.000
_cell.angle_alpha   90.00
_cell.angle_beta   90.00
_cell.angle_gamma   90.00
#
_symmetry.space_group_name_H-M   'P 1'
#
loop_
_entity.id
_entity.type
_entity.pdbx_description
1 polymer ?
#
loop_
_entity_poly.entity_id
_entity_poly.type
_entity_poly.pdbx_seq_one_letter_code
_entity_poly.pdbx_strand_id
1 'polypeptide(L)'
;NPEVLRIRDLDSFWEVGIDPEIQRMRHEVYSNRRHEMMKIVRSERKRLLNREDAAKEKGGGASLTPAQILAQQQKQNSTLVEIEERRLAKMRRRQEKELEQMLAFEVKMNEIQEEMKRKSDKETRAEEKRIRDKIKRQRQMAEDRRVRELRRKAQEDAEEEMRNQMQEEMFQRDMKLLAEKKRNDRKSKIQARINDEERARKAEEHRLSTQRLFKDQQQRLKASADERARKEKIRMDKVQYKRDLDQQAHSMRRQEIQERILSNLDMAKAREEKRKTDFFQKKDYHERLRNQALAEQAKDREMKNRENFLMEQKRQLALQATREKEEQDKEMMLQKFDNDAKFVEKLNEVRGKEHALLKERENLNKQLKQENVERIKRIQEYKRLETLRKISEGDQRTEEMIRRKEEIIAQRRRAGLKTKMQKDQIMEVLDKSRSNGGQAIKMLTQVLGSTDEARLAQTTDDTTQMPYTSPYEGGMGGEGEEGEMPKHETVTF
;
A
#
# COMPACT_ATOMS: atom_id res chain seq x y z
N ASN A 1 -19.75 -38.41 13.00
CA ASN A 1 -18.46 -38.19 13.69
C ASN A 1 -18.73 -37.51 15.03
N PRO A 2 -18.67 -38.25 16.15
CA PRO A 2 -19.02 -37.73 17.49
C PRO A 2 -18.02 -36.69 18.03
N GLU A 3 -16.81 -36.61 17.48
CA GLU A 3 -15.78 -35.64 17.90
C GLU A 3 -16.19 -34.17 17.71
N VAL A 4 -17.03 -33.90 16.70
CA VAL A 4 -17.53 -32.55 16.38
C VAL A 4 -18.54 -32.04 17.43
N LEU A 5 -19.06 -32.93 18.28
CA LEU A 5 -20.04 -32.61 19.32
C LEU A 5 -19.43 -32.51 20.72
N ARG A 6 -18.15 -32.85 20.89
CA ARG A 6 -17.46 -32.70 22.18
C ARG A 6 -17.33 -31.23 22.57
N ILE A 7 -17.34 -30.93 23.86
CA ILE A 7 -16.99 -29.59 24.33
C ILE A 7 -15.46 -29.55 24.37
N ARG A 8 -14.89 -28.48 23.83
CA ARG A 8 -13.44 -28.28 23.79
C ARG A 8 -13.16 -26.86 24.27
N ASP A 9 -12.23 -26.74 25.20
CA ASP A 9 -11.85 -25.45 25.76
C ASP A 9 -10.91 -24.71 24.80
N LEU A 10 -10.75 -23.40 25.01
CA LEU A 10 -9.90 -22.54 24.18
C LEU A 10 -8.46 -23.09 24.07
N ASP A 11 -7.93 -23.64 25.16
CA ASP A 11 -6.57 -24.17 25.27
C ASP A 11 -6.33 -25.37 24.35
N SER A 12 -7.37 -26.12 24.00
CA SER A 12 -7.25 -27.25 23.07
C SER A 12 -6.94 -26.82 21.62
N PHE A 13 -7.09 -25.52 21.31
CA PHE A 13 -6.76 -24.92 20.01
C PHE A 13 -5.40 -24.22 20.02
N TRP A 14 -4.66 -24.30 21.13
CA TRP A 14 -3.33 -23.71 21.25
C TRP A 14 -2.31 -24.52 20.43
N GLU A 15 -1.50 -23.81 19.65
CA GLU A 15 -0.34 -24.38 18.95
C GLU A 15 0.83 -23.41 19.11
N VAL A 16 2.06 -23.95 19.15
CA VAL A 16 3.29 -23.16 19.33
C VAL A 16 3.43 -22.15 18.19
N GLY A 17 3.50 -20.86 18.54
CA GLY A 17 3.72 -19.77 17.59
C GLY A 17 2.45 -19.21 16.93
N ILE A 18 1.25 -19.63 17.36
CA ILE A 18 -0.01 -19.06 16.88
C ILE A 18 -0.40 -17.80 17.67
N ASP A 19 -0.93 -16.81 16.94
CA ASP A 19 -1.51 -15.61 17.55
C ASP A 19 -2.74 -15.97 18.40
N PRO A 20 -2.85 -15.53 19.66
CA PRO A 20 -4.03 -15.75 20.50
C PRO A 20 -5.35 -15.37 19.84
N GLU A 21 -5.36 -14.39 18.93
CA GLU A 21 -6.56 -14.02 18.17
C GLU A 21 -6.97 -15.09 17.15
N ILE A 22 -6.02 -15.75 16.49
CA ILE A 22 -6.28 -16.92 15.62
C ILE A 22 -6.87 -18.06 16.45
N GLN A 23 -6.30 -18.33 17.63
CA GLN A 23 -6.80 -19.36 18.55
C GLN A 23 -8.25 -19.10 18.94
N ARG A 24 -8.60 -17.86 19.30
CA ARG A 24 -9.99 -17.45 19.58
C ARG A 24 -10.90 -17.66 18.37
N MET A 25 -10.49 -17.23 17.18
CA MET A 25 -11.28 -17.44 15.95
C MET A 25 -11.54 -18.92 15.68
N ARG A 26 -10.53 -19.79 15.83
CA ARG A 26 -10.69 -21.24 15.65
C ARG A 26 -11.70 -21.82 16.65
N HIS A 27 -11.58 -21.46 17.92
CA HIS A 27 -12.51 -21.90 18.97
C HIS A 27 -13.94 -21.39 18.72
N GLU A 28 -14.12 -20.11 18.36
CA GLU A 28 -15.44 -19.55 18.04
C GLU A 28 -16.09 -20.27 16.86
N VAL A 29 -15.35 -20.51 15.78
CA VAL A 29 -15.86 -21.26 14.62
C VAL A 29 -16.24 -22.68 15.00
N TYR A 30 -15.41 -23.37 15.81
CA TYR A 30 -15.74 -24.70 16.32
C TYR A 30 -17.01 -24.69 17.18
N SER A 31 -17.11 -23.75 18.12
CA SER A 31 -18.25 -23.63 19.03
C SER A 31 -19.55 -23.37 18.26
N ASN A 32 -19.53 -22.45 17.31
CA ASN A 32 -20.65 -22.15 16.42
C ASN A 32 -21.06 -23.37 15.59
N ARG A 33 -20.08 -24.05 14.98
CA ARG A 33 -20.31 -25.27 14.20
C ARG A 33 -20.94 -26.37 15.06
N ARG A 34 -20.42 -26.57 16.27
CA ARG A 34 -20.94 -27.54 17.24
C ARG A 34 -22.38 -27.19 17.62
N HIS A 35 -22.66 -25.94 17.92
CA HIS A 35 -23.99 -25.46 18.28
C HIS A 35 -25.01 -25.75 17.17
N GLU A 36 -24.68 -25.41 15.92
CA GLU A 36 -25.52 -25.70 14.76
C GLU A 36 -25.75 -27.21 14.57
N MET A 37 -24.70 -28.03 14.73
CA MET A 37 -24.85 -29.49 14.64
C MET A 37 -25.73 -30.05 15.76
N MET A 38 -25.56 -29.58 16.99
CA MET A 38 -26.40 -29.97 18.13
C MET A 38 -27.87 -29.57 17.91
N LYS A 39 -28.11 -28.39 17.32
CA LYS A 39 -29.45 -27.93 16.96
C LYS A 39 -30.12 -28.86 15.95
N ILE A 40 -29.40 -29.29 14.92
CA ILE A 40 -29.88 -30.27 13.93
C ILE A 40 -30.23 -31.60 14.62
N VAL A 41 -29.33 -32.15 15.44
CA VAL A 41 -29.56 -33.41 16.16
C VAL A 41 -30.78 -33.31 17.07
N ARG A 42 -30.93 -32.21 17.83
CA ARG A 42 -32.10 -31.97 18.68
C ARG A 42 -33.39 -31.89 17.86
N SER A 43 -33.38 -31.22 16.71
CA SER A 43 -34.55 -31.13 15.83
C SER A 43 -34.94 -32.48 15.24
N GLU A 44 -33.97 -33.29 14.81
CA GLU A 44 -34.23 -34.63 14.27
C GLU A 44 -34.72 -35.59 15.36
N ARG A 45 -34.14 -35.53 16.57
CA ARG A 45 -34.67 -36.30 17.72
C ARG A 45 -36.13 -35.94 18.00
N LYS A 46 -36.47 -34.65 18.04
CA LYS A 46 -37.86 -34.20 18.22
C LYS A 46 -38.77 -34.70 17.11
N ARG A 47 -38.30 -34.68 15.86
CA ARG A 47 -39.04 -35.20 14.70
C ARG A 47 -39.30 -36.70 14.79
N LEU A 48 -38.32 -37.48 15.23
CA LEU A 48 -38.46 -38.93 15.42
C LEU A 48 -39.45 -39.25 16.55
N LEU A 49 -39.34 -38.57 17.68
CA LEU A 49 -40.30 -38.70 18.79
C LEU A 49 -41.74 -38.38 18.33
N ASN A 50 -41.94 -37.24 17.65
CA ASN A 50 -43.26 -36.88 17.11
C ASN A 50 -43.79 -37.92 16.12
N ARG A 51 -42.91 -38.58 15.35
CA ARG A 51 -43.30 -39.64 14.41
C ARG A 51 -43.68 -40.93 15.15
N GLU A 52 -42.97 -41.28 16.21
CA GLU A 52 -43.31 -42.41 17.07
C GLU A 52 -44.64 -42.18 17.78
N ASP A 53 -44.88 -40.98 18.30
CA ASP A 53 -46.14 -40.62 18.95
C ASP A 53 -47.31 -40.66 17.95
N ALA A 54 -47.14 -40.12 16.73
CA ALA A 54 -48.14 -40.21 15.68
C ALA A 54 -48.40 -41.65 15.18
N ALA A 55 -47.40 -42.53 15.25
CA ALA A 55 -47.55 -43.94 14.93
C ALA A 55 -48.32 -44.69 16.03
N LYS A 56 -48.11 -44.34 17.31
CA LYS A 56 -48.88 -44.87 18.45
C LYS A 56 -50.35 -44.45 18.38
N GLU A 57 -50.65 -43.21 17.99
CA GLU A 57 -52.04 -42.74 17.84
C GLU A 57 -52.79 -43.38 16.68
N LYS A 58 -52.10 -43.83 15.61
CA LYS A 58 -52.71 -44.51 14.45
C LYS A 58 -52.86 -46.02 14.59
N GLY A 59 -52.55 -46.58 15.76
CA GLY A 59 -52.71 -48.01 16.08
C GLY A 59 -54.16 -48.49 16.30
N GLY A 60 -55.18 -47.64 16.08
CA GLY A 60 -56.59 -48.02 16.15
C GLY A 60 -57.13 -48.54 14.81
N GLY A 61 -57.00 -49.84 14.56
CA GLY A 61 -57.56 -50.49 13.37
C GLY A 61 -59.10 -50.48 13.37
N ALA A 62 -59.71 -49.68 12.49
CA ALA A 62 -61.14 -49.73 12.22
C ALA A 62 -61.42 -50.79 11.13
N SER A 63 -62.01 -51.91 11.53
CA SER A 63 -62.56 -52.93 10.62
C SER A 63 -63.73 -52.36 9.81
N LEU A 64 -63.64 -52.43 8.47
CA LEU A 64 -64.73 -52.03 7.58
C LEU A 64 -65.97 -52.91 7.80
N THR A 65 -67.14 -52.28 7.80
CA THR A 65 -68.43 -52.93 8.08
C THR A 65 -69.03 -53.57 6.81
N PRO A 66 -69.88 -54.62 6.95
CA PRO A 66 -70.50 -55.34 5.82
C PRO A 66 -71.32 -54.45 4.85
N ALA A 67 -71.79 -53.29 5.31
CA ALA A 67 -72.48 -52.31 4.48
C ALA A 67 -71.56 -51.67 3.41
N GLN A 68 -70.25 -51.59 3.68
CA GLN A 68 -69.26 -51.05 2.73
C GLN A 68 -68.91 -52.06 1.62
N ILE A 69 -69.10 -53.36 1.86
CA ILE A 69 -68.88 -54.43 0.88
C ILE A 69 -70.02 -54.47 -0.15
N LEU A 70 -71.26 -54.22 0.28
CA LEU A 70 -72.43 -54.15 -0.62
C LEU A 70 -72.37 -52.91 -1.53
N ALA A 71 -71.90 -51.78 -1.00
CA ALA A 71 -71.64 -50.56 -1.78
C ALA A 71 -70.50 -50.72 -2.81
N GLN A 72 -69.58 -51.66 -2.57
CA GLN A 72 -68.48 -51.99 -3.46
C GLN A 72 -68.94 -52.84 -4.67
N GLN A 73 -69.98 -53.67 -4.51
CA GLN A 73 -70.56 -54.45 -5.60
C GLN A 73 -71.44 -53.61 -6.55
N GLN A 74 -72.20 -52.64 -6.03
CA GLN A 74 -72.95 -51.70 -6.90
C GLN A 74 -72.04 -50.75 -7.69
N LYS A 75 -70.85 -50.43 -7.16
CA LYS A 75 -69.78 -49.73 -7.90
C LYS A 75 -69.19 -50.54 -9.06
N GLN A 76 -69.30 -51.88 -9.07
CA GLN A 76 -68.69 -52.70 -10.14
C GLN A 76 -69.50 -52.73 -11.46
N ASN A 77 -70.76 -52.25 -11.46
CA ASN A 77 -71.56 -52.11 -12.68
C ASN A 77 -71.60 -50.66 -13.20
N SER A 78 -71.47 -49.65 -12.32
CA SER A 78 -71.18 -48.27 -12.73
C SER A 78 -69.75 -48.11 -13.25
N THR A 79 -68.83 -49.05 -12.91
CA THR A 79 -67.44 -48.98 -13.34
C THR A 79 -67.23 -49.10 -14.83
N LEU A 80 -68.09 -49.70 -15.67
CA LEU A 80 -67.74 -49.80 -17.09
C LEU A 80 -67.82 -48.44 -17.81
N VAL A 81 -68.88 -47.67 -17.52
CA VAL A 81 -69.08 -46.29 -18.00
C VAL A 81 -68.14 -45.31 -17.28
N GLU A 82 -67.95 -45.46 -15.96
CA GLU A 82 -66.95 -44.66 -15.21
C GLU A 82 -65.50 -44.99 -15.58
N ILE A 83 -65.19 -46.21 -16.06
CA ILE A 83 -63.84 -46.59 -16.56
C ILE A 83 -63.58 -45.91 -17.89
N GLU A 84 -64.60 -45.79 -18.74
CA GLU A 84 -64.52 -45.11 -20.03
C GLU A 84 -64.43 -43.58 -19.85
N GLU A 85 -65.22 -43.00 -18.95
CA GLU A 85 -65.08 -41.61 -18.49
C GLU A 85 -63.74 -41.37 -17.76
N ARG A 86 -63.25 -42.30 -16.94
CA ARG A 86 -61.91 -42.21 -16.34
C ARG A 86 -60.80 -42.35 -17.38
N ARG A 87 -61.02 -43.07 -18.48
CA ARG A 87 -60.06 -43.16 -19.59
C ARG A 87 -60.01 -41.85 -20.35
N LEU A 88 -61.16 -41.27 -20.67
CA LEU A 88 -61.28 -39.94 -21.28
C LEU A 88 -60.74 -38.83 -20.36
N ALA A 89 -61.05 -38.88 -19.06
CA ALA A 89 -60.52 -37.94 -18.07
C ALA A 89 -59.02 -38.14 -17.81
N LYS A 90 -58.49 -39.38 -17.89
CA LYS A 90 -57.04 -39.63 -17.86
C LYS A 90 -56.36 -39.12 -19.12
N MET A 91 -57.00 -39.24 -20.29
CA MET A 91 -56.49 -38.68 -21.54
C MET A 91 -56.47 -37.16 -21.47
N ARG A 92 -57.58 -36.52 -21.06
CA ARG A 92 -57.66 -35.07 -20.84
C ARG A 92 -56.68 -34.58 -19.78
N ARG A 93 -56.54 -35.26 -18.63
CA ARG A 93 -55.53 -34.93 -17.61
C ARG A 93 -54.08 -35.16 -18.07
N ARG A 94 -53.84 -36.08 -19.01
CA ARG A 94 -52.51 -36.24 -19.63
C ARG A 94 -52.23 -35.10 -20.59
N GLN A 95 -53.19 -34.74 -21.43
CA GLN A 95 -53.10 -33.60 -22.34
C GLN A 95 -52.96 -32.28 -21.57
N GLU A 96 -53.73 -32.08 -20.50
CA GLU A 96 -53.62 -30.93 -19.59
C GLU A 96 -52.26 -30.91 -18.89
N LYS A 97 -51.73 -32.05 -18.45
CA LYS A 97 -50.37 -32.11 -17.85
C LYS A 97 -49.25 -31.90 -18.85
N GLU A 98 -49.42 -32.34 -20.10
CA GLU A 98 -48.47 -32.06 -21.19
C GLU A 98 -48.51 -30.58 -21.58
N LEU A 99 -49.69 -29.98 -21.65
CA LEU A 99 -49.85 -28.54 -21.81
C LEU A 99 -49.28 -27.77 -20.63
N GLU A 100 -49.54 -28.19 -19.39
CA GLU A 100 -48.99 -27.58 -18.18
C GLU A 100 -47.47 -27.74 -18.10
N GLN A 101 -46.91 -28.88 -18.54
CA GLN A 101 -45.46 -29.06 -18.66
C GLN A 101 -44.84 -28.20 -19.76
N MET A 102 -45.49 -28.06 -20.91
CA MET A 102 -45.03 -27.16 -21.98
C MET A 102 -45.10 -25.70 -21.54
N LEU A 103 -46.18 -25.29 -20.87
CA LEU A 103 -46.39 -23.94 -20.36
C LEU A 103 -45.43 -23.63 -19.19
N ALA A 104 -45.17 -24.60 -18.31
CA ALA A 104 -44.14 -24.48 -17.27
C ALA A 104 -42.72 -24.42 -17.86
N PHE A 105 -42.47 -25.10 -18.98
CA PHE A 105 -41.19 -25.01 -19.69
C PHE A 105 -41.01 -23.66 -20.38
N GLU A 106 -42.05 -23.12 -21.02
CA GLU A 106 -42.05 -21.78 -21.61
C GLU A 106 -41.90 -20.68 -20.55
N VAL A 107 -42.64 -20.78 -19.43
CA VAL A 107 -42.50 -19.85 -18.30
C VAL A 107 -41.08 -19.90 -17.74
N LYS A 108 -40.52 -21.09 -17.53
CA LYS A 108 -39.16 -21.24 -17.04
C LYS A 108 -38.10 -20.74 -18.02
N MET A 109 -38.31 -20.92 -19.34
CA MET A 109 -37.41 -20.35 -20.35
C MET A 109 -37.50 -18.83 -20.41
N ASN A 110 -38.70 -18.26 -20.29
CA ASN A 110 -38.88 -16.81 -20.21
C ASN A 110 -38.28 -16.24 -18.93
N GLU A 111 -38.42 -16.90 -17.78
CA GLU A 111 -37.76 -16.50 -16.52
C GLU A 111 -36.23 -16.54 -16.66
N ILE A 112 -35.67 -17.58 -17.28
CA ILE A 112 -34.23 -17.68 -17.54
C ILE A 112 -33.76 -16.57 -18.49
N GLN A 113 -34.52 -16.28 -19.55
CA GLN A 113 -34.21 -15.20 -20.49
C GLN A 113 -34.29 -13.83 -19.81
N GLU A 114 -35.30 -13.58 -18.98
CA GLU A 114 -35.42 -12.35 -18.19
C GLU A 114 -34.29 -12.22 -17.16
N GLU A 115 -33.92 -13.30 -16.47
CA GLU A 115 -32.84 -13.26 -15.47
C GLU A 115 -31.48 -13.01 -16.13
N MET A 116 -31.23 -13.62 -17.29
CA MET A 116 -30.03 -13.38 -18.10
C MET A 116 -30.00 -11.93 -18.61
N LYS A 117 -31.12 -11.40 -19.09
CA LYS A 117 -31.24 -9.99 -19.51
C LYS A 117 -31.01 -9.04 -18.33
N ARG A 118 -31.60 -9.31 -17.16
CA ARG A 118 -31.40 -8.52 -15.93
C ARG A 118 -29.96 -8.58 -15.42
N LYS A 119 -29.26 -9.71 -15.57
CA LYS A 119 -27.82 -9.83 -15.22
C LYS A 119 -26.96 -9.03 -16.19
N SER A 120 -27.20 -9.17 -17.49
CA SER A 120 -26.52 -8.39 -18.53
C SER A 120 -26.72 -6.88 -18.33
N ASP A 121 -27.95 -6.42 -18.08
CA ASP A 121 -28.27 -5.01 -17.83
C ASP A 121 -27.63 -4.46 -16.54
N LYS A 122 -27.46 -5.30 -15.52
CA LYS A 122 -26.74 -4.92 -14.29
C LYS A 122 -25.24 -4.82 -14.52
N GLU A 123 -24.67 -5.71 -15.32
CA GLU A 123 -23.25 -5.72 -15.66
C GLU A 123 -22.88 -4.53 -16.54
N THR A 124 -23.68 -4.21 -17.56
CA THR A 124 -23.49 -3.02 -18.40
C THR A 124 -23.58 -1.73 -17.60
N ARG A 125 -24.59 -1.60 -16.71
CA ARG A 125 -24.70 -0.43 -15.81
C ARG A 125 -23.53 -0.31 -14.83
N ALA A 126 -23.01 -1.44 -14.32
CA ALA A 126 -21.86 -1.44 -13.44
C ALA A 126 -20.58 -1.03 -14.18
N GLU A 127 -20.40 -1.49 -15.42
CA GLU A 127 -19.24 -1.15 -16.24
C GLU A 127 -19.29 0.31 -16.72
N GLU A 128 -20.46 0.81 -17.13
CA GLU A 128 -20.65 2.24 -17.43
C GLU A 128 -20.34 3.13 -16.23
N LYS A 129 -20.70 2.70 -15.02
CA LYS A 129 -20.38 3.43 -13.79
C LYS A 129 -18.88 3.44 -13.53
N ARG A 130 -18.20 2.30 -13.73
CA ARG A 130 -16.73 2.21 -13.62
C ARG A 130 -16.01 3.09 -14.65
N ILE A 131 -16.51 3.15 -15.88
CA ILE A 131 -15.96 4.02 -16.94
C ILE A 131 -16.16 5.49 -16.55
N ARG A 132 -17.36 5.88 -16.10
CA ARG A 132 -17.64 7.24 -15.60
C ARG A 132 -16.74 7.62 -14.43
N ASP A 133 -16.55 6.73 -13.46
CA ASP A 133 -15.69 6.97 -12.30
C ASP A 133 -14.20 7.10 -12.69
N LYS A 134 -13.73 6.30 -13.66
CA LYS A 134 -12.37 6.43 -14.23
C LYS A 134 -12.17 7.78 -14.91
N ILE A 135 -13.12 8.21 -15.74
CA ILE A 135 -13.07 9.51 -16.42
C ILE A 135 -13.10 10.66 -15.40
N LYS A 136 -13.95 10.58 -14.38
CA LYS A 136 -14.04 11.59 -13.31
C LYS A 136 -12.73 11.68 -12.52
N ARG A 137 -12.11 10.55 -12.16
CA ARG A 137 -10.80 10.52 -11.48
C ARG A 137 -9.68 11.08 -12.36
N GLN A 138 -9.66 10.76 -13.65
CA GLN A 138 -8.69 11.32 -14.58
C GLN A 138 -8.85 12.84 -14.73
N ARG A 139 -10.08 13.34 -14.80
CA ARG A 139 -10.38 14.78 -14.85
C ARG A 139 -9.94 15.49 -13.57
N GLN A 140 -10.25 14.92 -12.40
CA GLN A 140 -9.81 15.45 -11.11
C GLN A 140 -8.27 15.47 -10.99
N MET A 141 -7.59 14.40 -11.43
CA MET A 141 -6.12 14.38 -11.45
C MET A 141 -5.52 15.42 -12.42
N ALA A 142 -6.17 15.69 -13.55
CA ALA A 142 -5.73 16.74 -14.47
C ALA A 142 -5.97 18.15 -13.91
N GLU A 143 -7.10 18.37 -13.23
CA GLU A 143 -7.41 19.63 -12.53
C GLU A 143 -6.44 19.85 -11.36
N ASP A 144 -6.17 18.83 -10.54
CA ASP A 144 -5.19 18.89 -9.43
C ASP A 144 -3.76 19.14 -9.91
N ARG A 145 -3.37 18.62 -11.08
CA ARG A 145 -2.07 18.91 -11.70
C ARG A 145 -1.99 20.36 -12.15
N ARG A 146 -3.04 20.88 -12.81
CA ARG A 146 -3.11 22.29 -13.19
C ARG A 146 -3.08 23.23 -12.00
N VAL A 147 -3.77 22.90 -10.91
CA VAL A 147 -3.76 23.69 -9.67
C VAL A 147 -2.38 23.68 -9.00
N ARG A 148 -1.69 22.52 -8.99
CA ARG A 148 -0.31 22.44 -8.48
C ARG A 148 0.69 23.20 -9.34
N GLU A 149 0.56 23.14 -10.66
CA GLU A 149 1.40 23.92 -11.59
C GLU A 149 1.16 25.42 -11.45
N LEU A 150 -0.10 25.86 -11.33
CA LEU A 150 -0.44 27.26 -11.09
C LEU A 150 0.09 27.76 -9.74
N ARG A 151 0.01 26.94 -8.68
CA ARG A 151 0.54 27.29 -7.36
C ARG A 151 2.06 27.34 -7.34
N ARG A 152 2.73 26.41 -8.02
CA ARG A 152 4.19 26.39 -8.18
C ARG A 152 4.66 27.59 -8.99
N LYS A 153 3.98 27.92 -10.08
CA LYS A 153 4.27 29.11 -10.89
C LYS A 153 4.08 30.41 -10.11
N ALA A 154 3.00 30.54 -9.33
CA ALA A 154 2.78 31.71 -8.49
C ALA A 154 3.85 31.87 -7.39
N GLN A 155 4.44 30.77 -6.92
CA GLN A 155 5.53 30.80 -5.94
C GLN A 155 6.88 31.12 -6.60
N GLU A 156 7.16 30.56 -7.78
CA GLU A 156 8.36 30.87 -8.58
C GLU A 156 8.35 32.34 -9.03
N ASP A 157 7.22 32.88 -9.48
CA ASP A 157 7.06 34.29 -9.86
C ASP A 157 7.28 35.23 -8.66
N ALA A 158 6.81 34.87 -7.46
CA ALA A 158 7.04 35.67 -6.24
C ALA A 158 8.51 35.64 -5.76
N GLU A 159 9.20 34.52 -5.94
CA GLU A 159 10.63 34.39 -5.62
C GLU A 159 11.53 35.09 -6.66
N GLU A 160 11.09 35.17 -7.92
CA GLU A 160 11.79 35.90 -8.99
C GLU A 160 11.63 37.42 -8.80
N GLU A 161 10.45 37.90 -8.38
CA GLU A 161 10.23 39.30 -8.01
C GLU A 161 11.10 39.72 -6.82
N MET A 162 11.23 38.89 -5.77
CA MET A 162 12.13 39.19 -4.64
C MET A 162 13.62 39.22 -5.06
N ARG A 163 14.04 38.35 -5.99
CA ARG A 163 15.41 38.37 -6.52
C ARG A 163 15.68 39.62 -7.35
N ASN A 164 14.72 40.04 -8.18
CA ASN A 164 14.84 41.24 -9.00
C ASN A 164 14.88 42.51 -8.13
N GLN A 165 14.07 42.59 -7.07
CA GLN A 165 14.12 43.70 -6.11
C GLN A 165 15.47 43.78 -5.40
N MET A 166 16.04 42.63 -4.99
CA MET A 166 17.35 42.59 -4.35
C MET A 166 18.48 42.98 -5.32
N GLN A 167 18.36 42.61 -6.61
CA GLN A 167 19.30 43.02 -7.66
C GLN A 167 19.20 44.51 -7.99
N GLU A 168 17.98 45.08 -8.06
CA GLU A 168 17.79 46.52 -8.23
C GLU A 168 18.34 47.33 -7.05
N GLU A 169 18.15 46.87 -5.81
CA GLU A 169 18.73 47.53 -4.64
C GLU A 169 20.26 47.51 -4.65
N MET A 170 20.87 46.39 -5.07
CA MET A 170 22.32 46.27 -5.20
C MET A 170 22.85 47.17 -6.33
N PHE A 171 22.16 47.23 -7.47
CA PHE A 171 22.51 48.11 -8.58
C PHE A 171 22.39 49.60 -8.21
N GLN A 172 21.37 49.97 -7.42
CA GLN A 172 21.21 51.33 -6.91
C GLN A 172 22.27 51.72 -5.88
N ARG A 173 22.72 50.78 -5.03
CA ARG A 173 23.85 51.01 -4.12
C ARG A 173 25.17 51.20 -4.88
N ASP A 174 25.43 50.39 -5.90
CA ASP A 174 26.64 50.50 -6.72
C ASP A 174 26.67 51.78 -7.56
N MET A 175 25.53 52.20 -8.12
CA MET A 175 25.43 53.47 -8.84
C MET A 175 25.70 54.70 -7.95
N LYS A 176 25.24 54.66 -6.69
CA LYS A 176 25.52 55.73 -5.70
C LYS A 176 27.00 55.79 -5.34
N LEU A 177 27.64 54.64 -5.11
CA LEU A 177 29.09 54.56 -4.82
C LEU A 177 29.94 55.02 -6.00
N LEU A 178 29.54 54.71 -7.24
CA LEU A 178 30.23 55.15 -8.45
C LEU A 178 30.12 56.68 -8.67
N ALA A 179 28.94 57.25 -8.39
CA ALA A 179 28.73 58.69 -8.48
C ALA A 179 29.54 59.48 -7.44
N GLU A 180 29.66 58.94 -6.22
CA GLU A 180 30.45 59.54 -5.14
C GLU A 180 31.96 59.51 -5.43
N LYS A 181 32.47 58.39 -5.97
CA LYS A 181 33.86 58.30 -6.47
C LYS A 181 34.15 59.32 -7.56
N LYS A 182 33.27 59.47 -8.57
CA LYS A 182 33.45 60.47 -9.63
C LYS A 182 33.44 61.92 -9.11
N ARG A 183 32.70 62.21 -8.04
CA ARG A 183 32.67 63.54 -7.41
C ARG A 183 33.98 63.83 -6.66
N ASN A 184 34.55 62.84 -5.98
CA ASN A 184 35.82 62.96 -5.28
C ASN A 184 37.02 63.07 -6.25
N ASP A 185 37.02 62.32 -7.35
CA ASP A 185 38.06 62.42 -8.39
C ASP A 185 38.08 63.80 -9.07
N ARG A 186 36.92 64.41 -9.28
CA ARG A 186 36.83 65.79 -9.80
C ARG A 186 37.41 66.81 -8.83
N LYS A 187 37.17 66.68 -7.53
CA LYS A 187 37.76 67.56 -6.49
C LYS A 187 39.28 67.39 -6.42
N SER A 188 39.79 66.16 -6.51
CA SER A 188 41.23 65.89 -6.49
C SER A 188 41.95 66.48 -7.71
N LYS A 189 41.32 66.46 -8.90
CA LYS A 189 41.89 67.05 -10.12
C LYS A 189 41.95 68.59 -10.08
N ILE A 190 40.98 69.23 -9.44
CA ILE A 190 40.96 70.68 -9.27
C ILE A 190 42.05 71.12 -8.28
N GLN A 191 42.24 70.38 -7.18
CA GLN A 191 43.29 70.68 -6.20
C GLN A 191 44.71 70.51 -6.76
N ALA A 192 44.92 69.53 -7.64
CA ALA A 192 46.21 69.33 -8.31
C ALA A 192 46.57 70.50 -9.25
N ARG A 193 45.59 71.10 -9.95
CA ARG A 193 45.80 72.25 -10.84
C ARG A 193 46.22 73.52 -10.09
N ILE A 194 45.61 73.78 -8.93
CA ILE A 194 45.90 74.97 -8.11
C ILE A 194 47.35 74.93 -7.57
N ASN A 195 47.81 73.76 -7.14
CA ASN A 195 49.17 73.59 -6.61
C ASN A 195 50.28 73.69 -7.68
N ASP A 196 49.93 73.48 -8.96
CA ASP A 196 50.86 73.63 -10.08
C ASP A 196 50.97 75.09 -10.55
N GLU A 197 49.88 75.86 -10.52
CA GLU A 197 49.90 77.31 -10.80
C GLU A 197 50.69 78.11 -9.74
N GLU A 198 50.65 77.69 -8.48
CA GLU A 198 51.39 78.34 -7.39
C GLU A 198 52.92 78.15 -7.49
N ARG A 199 53.37 77.00 -8.04
CA ARG A 199 54.79 76.73 -8.29
C ARG A 199 55.34 77.53 -9.46
N ALA A 200 54.52 77.81 -10.48
CA ALA A 200 54.92 78.62 -11.63
C ALA A 200 55.14 80.10 -11.27
N ARG A 201 54.28 80.69 -10.42
CA ARG A 201 54.44 82.10 -9.99
C ARG A 201 55.72 82.37 -9.22
N LYS A 202 56.11 81.48 -8.31
CA LYS A 202 57.34 81.62 -7.50
C LYS A 202 58.62 81.52 -8.35
N ALA A 203 58.56 80.83 -9.50
CA ALA A 203 59.69 80.73 -10.42
C ALA A 203 59.91 81.99 -11.27
N GLU A 204 58.83 82.71 -11.63
CA GLU A 204 58.94 83.95 -12.42
C GLU A 204 59.43 85.15 -11.60
N GLU A 205 59.02 85.27 -10.33
CA GLU A 205 59.47 86.35 -9.43
C GLU A 205 60.99 86.30 -9.17
N HIS A 206 61.56 85.09 -9.10
CA HIS A 206 63.00 84.89 -8.88
C HIS A 206 63.85 85.26 -10.11
N ARG A 207 63.29 85.11 -11.31
CA ARG A 207 63.94 85.46 -12.58
C ARG A 207 64.04 86.98 -12.78
N LEU A 208 62.99 87.71 -12.41
CA LEU A 208 62.93 89.18 -12.50
C LEU A 208 63.83 89.90 -11.47
N SER A 209 63.97 89.35 -10.26
CA SER A 209 64.86 89.89 -9.22
C SER A 209 66.34 89.83 -9.63
N THR A 210 66.75 88.73 -10.26
CA THR A 210 68.15 88.49 -10.67
C THR A 210 68.59 89.39 -11.83
N GLN A 211 67.66 89.84 -12.68
CA GLN A 211 67.94 90.67 -13.85
C GLN A 211 68.17 92.16 -13.51
N ARG A 212 67.67 92.64 -12.37
CA ARG A 212 67.84 94.04 -11.91
C ARG A 212 69.22 94.28 -11.28
N LEU A 213 69.79 93.28 -10.62
CA LEU A 213 71.07 93.37 -9.92
C LEU A 213 72.29 93.44 -10.88
N PHE A 214 72.17 92.87 -12.07
CA PHE A 214 73.26 92.81 -13.06
C PHE A 214 73.43 94.12 -13.88
N LYS A 215 72.39 94.96 -13.93
CA LYS A 215 72.38 96.21 -14.71
C LYS A 215 73.04 97.39 -13.96
N ASP A 216 73.05 97.34 -12.63
CA ASP A 216 73.56 98.39 -11.74
C ASP A 216 75.10 98.38 -11.57
N GLN A 217 75.75 97.23 -11.80
CA GLN A 217 77.21 97.09 -11.68
C GLN A 217 77.99 97.54 -12.94
N GLN A 218 77.36 97.54 -14.12
CA GLN A 218 78.04 97.91 -15.38
C GLN A 218 78.19 99.42 -15.61
N GLN A 219 77.41 100.27 -14.91
CA GLN A 219 77.46 101.72 -15.09
C GLN A 219 78.56 102.40 -14.23
N ARG A 220 79.00 101.78 -13.13
CA ARG A 220 80.01 102.37 -12.23
C ARG A 220 81.46 102.19 -12.69
N LEU A 221 81.73 101.25 -13.60
CA LEU A 221 83.07 100.94 -14.10
C LEU A 221 83.51 101.78 -15.32
N LYS A 222 82.58 102.45 -16.01
CA LYS A 222 82.88 103.26 -17.21
C LYS A 222 83.28 104.71 -16.94
N ALA A 223 83.17 105.21 -15.70
CA ALA A 223 83.39 106.62 -15.36
C ALA A 223 84.75 106.96 -14.70
N SER A 224 85.59 105.96 -14.40
CA SER A 224 86.82 106.17 -13.59
C SER A 224 88.13 105.92 -14.34
N ALA A 225 88.08 105.74 -15.67
CA ALA A 225 89.24 105.33 -16.48
C ALA A 225 90.05 106.49 -17.10
N ASP A 226 89.46 107.67 -17.33
CA ASP A 226 90.08 108.70 -18.20
C ASP A 226 90.84 109.84 -17.48
N GLU A 227 90.83 109.88 -16.14
CA GLU A 227 91.39 111.03 -15.39
C GLU A 227 92.81 110.80 -14.84
N ARG A 228 93.35 109.58 -14.94
CA ARG A 228 94.58 109.18 -14.22
C ARG A 228 95.85 109.05 -15.06
N ALA A 229 95.81 109.29 -16.37
CA ALA A 229 96.97 109.12 -17.25
C ALA A 229 97.74 110.41 -17.62
N ARG A 230 97.21 111.61 -17.29
CA ARG A 230 97.78 112.90 -17.74
C ARG A 230 98.78 113.57 -16.77
N LYS A 231 99.15 112.97 -15.64
CA LYS A 231 100.03 113.60 -14.63
C LYS A 231 101.21 112.74 -14.14
N GLU A 232 101.69 111.82 -14.97
CA GLU A 232 102.82 110.92 -14.64
C GLU A 232 104.09 111.19 -15.49
N LYS A 233 104.31 112.44 -15.95
CA LYS A 233 105.41 112.77 -16.91
C LYS A 233 106.46 113.80 -16.43
N ILE A 234 106.46 114.21 -15.15
CA ILE A 234 107.49 115.12 -14.58
C ILE A 234 107.90 114.65 -13.18
N ARG A 235 108.48 113.45 -13.08
CA ARG A 235 109.07 112.95 -11.82
C ARG A 235 110.21 111.97 -12.03
N MET A 236 110.97 112.15 -13.12
CA MET A 236 112.04 111.24 -13.53
C MET A 236 113.46 111.63 -13.07
N ASP A 237 113.65 112.57 -12.13
CA ASP A 237 115.01 112.93 -11.66
C ASP A 237 115.21 113.04 -10.14
N LYS A 238 114.33 112.45 -9.32
CA LYS A 238 114.58 112.24 -7.86
C LYS A 238 114.55 110.76 -7.46
N VAL A 239 115.13 109.92 -8.33
CA VAL A 239 115.02 108.45 -8.33
C VAL A 239 116.13 107.72 -7.56
N GLN A 240 117.17 108.40 -7.05
CA GLN A 240 118.26 107.69 -6.35
C GLN A 240 118.27 107.80 -4.82
N TYR A 241 117.67 108.82 -4.18
CA TYR A 241 117.54 108.89 -2.72
C TYR A 241 116.24 108.25 -2.18
N LYS A 242 115.32 107.85 -3.07
CA LYS A 242 114.00 107.29 -2.71
C LYS A 242 113.96 105.76 -2.63
N ARG A 243 114.98 105.07 -3.13
CA ARG A 243 115.05 103.59 -3.21
C ARG A 243 115.10 102.90 -1.84
N ASP A 244 115.73 103.52 -0.85
CA ASP A 244 115.90 102.89 0.47
C ASP A 244 114.69 103.09 1.38
N LEU A 245 113.99 104.23 1.26
CA LEU A 245 112.68 104.48 1.90
C LEU A 245 111.55 103.64 1.27
N ASP A 246 111.59 103.43 -0.05
CA ASP A 246 110.60 102.59 -0.74
C ASP A 246 110.79 101.10 -0.40
N GLN A 247 112.00 100.61 -0.08
CA GLN A 247 112.21 99.22 0.39
C GLN A 247 111.50 98.93 1.72
N GLN A 248 111.53 99.85 2.70
CA GLN A 248 110.80 99.69 3.96
C GLN A 248 109.28 99.74 3.74
N ALA A 249 108.79 100.65 2.89
CA ALA A 249 107.37 100.71 2.52
C ALA A 249 106.89 99.49 1.71
N HIS A 250 107.78 98.84 0.94
CA HIS A 250 107.51 97.59 0.25
C HIS A 250 107.46 96.39 1.20
N SER A 251 108.18 96.41 2.32
CA SER A 251 108.11 95.35 3.34
C SER A 251 106.79 95.38 4.11
N MET A 252 106.33 96.56 4.55
CA MET A 252 105.03 96.75 5.22
C MET A 252 103.87 96.37 4.30
N ARG A 253 103.90 96.78 3.02
CA ARG A 253 102.90 96.36 2.03
C ARG A 253 102.91 94.86 1.75
N ARG A 254 104.06 94.19 1.82
CA ARG A 254 104.14 92.72 1.68
C ARG A 254 103.48 92.01 2.86
N GLN A 255 103.65 92.51 4.08
CA GLN A 255 102.98 91.96 5.27
C GLN A 255 101.45 92.11 5.18
N GLU A 256 100.95 93.29 4.81
CA GLU A 256 99.50 93.51 4.61
C GLU A 256 98.91 92.64 3.50
N ILE A 257 99.67 92.40 2.42
CA ILE A 257 99.25 91.50 1.33
C ILE A 257 99.24 90.04 1.83
N GLN A 258 100.24 89.62 2.61
CA GLN A 258 100.29 88.28 3.20
C GLN A 258 99.13 88.05 4.18
N GLU A 259 98.80 89.02 5.03
CA GLU A 259 97.65 88.93 5.95
C GLU A 259 96.32 88.82 5.20
N ARG A 260 96.15 89.55 4.08
CA ARG A 260 94.97 89.39 3.21
C ARG A 260 94.91 88.03 2.52
N ILE A 261 96.06 87.51 2.08
CA ILE A 261 96.14 86.17 1.49
C ILE A 261 95.75 85.12 2.54
N LEU A 262 96.28 85.21 3.76
CA LEU A 262 95.95 84.32 4.87
C LEU A 262 94.46 84.41 5.25
N SER A 263 93.91 85.62 5.40
CA SER A 263 92.48 85.82 5.70
C SER A 263 91.57 85.28 4.60
N ASN A 264 91.91 85.47 3.32
CA ASN A 264 91.17 84.88 2.20
C ASN A 264 91.26 83.34 2.17
N LEU A 265 92.42 82.79 2.54
CA LEU A 265 92.65 81.35 2.60
C LEU A 265 91.85 80.72 3.76
N ASP A 266 91.78 81.39 4.91
CA ASP A 266 90.94 80.96 6.04
C ASP A 266 89.45 81.10 5.73
N MET A 267 89.03 82.17 5.06
CA MET A 267 87.64 82.29 4.57
C MET A 267 87.30 81.21 3.54
N ALA A 268 88.24 80.82 2.68
CA ALA A 268 88.05 79.74 1.72
C ALA A 268 87.90 78.38 2.43
N LYS A 269 88.76 78.08 3.40
CA LYS A 269 88.65 76.88 4.26
C LYS A 269 87.33 76.85 5.01
N ALA A 270 86.90 77.95 5.62
CA ALA A 270 85.62 78.03 6.32
C ALA A 270 84.41 77.79 5.40
N ARG A 271 84.46 78.24 4.13
CA ARG A 271 83.42 77.92 3.13
C ARG A 271 83.43 76.45 2.74
N GLU A 272 84.60 75.83 2.62
CA GLU A 272 84.73 74.41 2.33
C GLU A 272 84.17 73.54 3.48
N GLU A 273 84.52 73.88 4.72
CA GLU A 273 83.98 73.21 5.92
C GLU A 273 82.46 73.36 6.01
N LYS A 274 81.90 74.56 5.76
CA LYS A 274 80.44 74.73 5.69
C LYS A 274 79.79 73.88 4.60
N ARG A 275 80.42 73.76 3.43
CA ARG A 275 79.92 72.87 2.35
C ARG A 275 79.95 71.40 2.77
N LYS A 276 80.99 70.96 3.49
CA LYS A 276 81.07 69.60 4.05
C LYS A 276 79.96 69.38 5.08
N THR A 277 79.78 70.29 6.04
CA THR A 277 78.72 70.15 7.06
C THR A 277 77.33 70.13 6.43
N ASP A 278 77.05 71.00 5.46
CA ASP A 278 75.75 71.03 4.77
C ASP A 278 75.51 69.74 3.96
N PHE A 279 76.55 69.17 3.36
CA PHE A 279 76.47 67.90 2.64
C PHE A 279 76.14 66.75 3.59
N PHE A 280 76.82 66.65 4.74
CA PHE A 280 76.55 65.61 5.74
C PHE A 280 75.16 65.77 6.36
N GLN A 281 74.75 67.00 6.69
CA GLN A 281 73.39 67.25 7.20
C GLN A 281 72.30 66.84 6.20
N LYS A 282 72.49 67.13 4.90
CA LYS A 282 71.57 66.67 3.85
C LYS A 282 71.56 65.15 3.71
N LYS A 283 72.73 64.51 3.76
CA LYS A 283 72.85 63.05 3.72
C LYS A 283 72.10 62.42 4.89
N ASP A 284 72.33 62.89 6.10
CA ASP A 284 71.70 62.40 7.32
C ASP A 284 70.18 62.60 7.30
N TYR A 285 69.70 63.75 6.80
CA TYR A 285 68.27 64.01 6.63
C TYR A 285 67.62 62.99 5.67
N HIS A 286 68.24 62.74 4.51
CA HIS A 286 67.72 61.76 3.56
C HIS A 286 67.86 60.31 4.04
N GLU A 287 68.87 60.01 4.85
CA GLU A 287 69.05 58.69 5.48
C GLU A 287 67.98 58.45 6.55
N ARG A 288 67.69 59.45 7.39
CA ARG A 288 66.57 59.39 8.35
C ARG A 288 65.23 59.21 7.66
N LEU A 289 64.98 59.93 6.56
CA LEU A 289 63.74 59.80 5.79
C LEU A 289 63.59 58.39 5.19
N ARG A 290 64.68 57.81 4.66
CA ARG A 290 64.69 56.42 4.18
C ARG A 290 64.43 55.42 5.29
N ASN A 291 65.07 55.60 6.44
CA ASN A 291 64.89 54.72 7.60
C ASN A 291 63.46 54.80 8.16
N GLN A 292 62.83 55.98 8.17
CA GLN A 292 61.43 56.15 8.55
C GLN A 292 60.49 55.44 7.56
N ALA A 293 60.69 55.62 6.25
CA ALA A 293 59.89 54.94 5.23
C ALA A 293 60.02 53.41 5.29
N LEU A 294 61.23 52.89 5.54
CA LEU A 294 61.46 51.45 5.73
C LEU A 294 60.79 50.93 7.01
N ALA A 295 60.84 51.69 8.11
CA ALA A 295 60.20 51.32 9.36
C ALA A 295 58.66 51.32 9.25
N GLU A 296 58.08 52.28 8.52
CA GLU A 296 56.65 52.34 8.23
C GLU A 296 56.23 51.15 7.36
N GLN A 297 56.99 50.84 6.30
CA GLN A 297 56.74 49.67 5.46
C GLN A 297 56.84 48.34 6.26
N ALA A 298 57.75 48.25 7.23
CA ALA A 298 57.86 47.09 8.10
C ALA A 298 56.63 46.92 9.01
N LYS A 299 56.15 48.01 9.62
CA LYS A 299 54.92 48.02 10.41
C LYS A 299 53.69 47.63 9.59
N ASP A 300 53.59 48.12 8.36
CA ASP A 300 52.50 47.76 7.45
C ASP A 300 52.51 46.28 7.09
N ARG A 301 53.70 45.69 6.87
CA ARG A 301 53.84 44.24 6.63
C ARG A 301 53.41 43.44 7.86
N GLU A 302 53.79 43.89 9.05
CA GLU A 302 53.45 43.22 10.30
C GLU A 302 51.94 43.27 10.58
N MET A 303 51.30 44.43 10.37
CA MET A 303 49.85 44.59 10.46
C MET A 303 49.13 43.70 9.45
N LYS A 304 49.56 43.67 8.20
CA LYS A 304 49.00 42.77 7.17
C LYS A 304 49.18 41.30 7.52
N ASN A 305 50.32 40.91 8.07
CA ASN A 305 50.54 39.53 8.51
C ASN A 305 49.61 39.15 9.66
N ARG A 306 49.36 40.06 10.60
CA ARG A 306 48.42 39.85 11.70
C ARG A 306 46.97 39.75 11.20
N GLU A 307 46.58 40.60 10.26
CA GLU A 307 45.27 40.53 9.59
C GLU A 307 45.10 39.22 8.84
N ASN A 308 46.10 38.80 8.06
CA ASN A 308 46.09 37.53 7.34
C ASN A 308 45.99 36.33 8.28
N PHE A 309 46.72 36.35 9.40
CA PHE A 309 46.66 35.30 10.42
C PHE A 309 45.26 35.19 11.04
N LEU A 310 44.63 36.32 11.39
CA LEU A 310 43.27 36.33 11.93
C LEU A 310 42.23 35.90 10.89
N MET A 311 42.42 36.25 9.61
CA MET A 311 41.57 35.80 8.52
C MET A 311 41.69 34.28 8.30
N GLU A 312 42.90 33.73 8.38
CA GLU A 312 43.13 32.29 8.25
C GLU A 312 42.55 31.53 9.46
N GLN A 313 42.66 32.06 10.69
CA GLN A 313 41.96 31.49 11.85
C GLN A 313 40.43 31.50 11.66
N LYS A 314 39.86 32.61 11.20
CA LYS A 314 38.42 32.70 10.90
C LYS A 314 38.01 31.69 9.84
N ARG A 315 38.82 31.52 8.80
CA ARG A 315 38.57 30.52 7.75
C ARG A 315 38.60 29.11 8.31
N GLN A 316 39.57 28.77 9.17
CA GLN A 316 39.64 27.46 9.80
C GLN A 316 38.43 27.18 10.70
N LEU A 317 38.02 28.15 11.52
CA LEU A 317 36.82 28.02 12.34
C LEU A 317 35.55 27.88 11.50
N ALA A 318 35.43 28.62 10.40
CA ALA A 318 34.31 28.48 9.47
C ALA A 318 34.28 27.08 8.84
N LEU A 319 35.44 26.54 8.44
CA LEU A 319 35.55 25.19 7.89
C LEU A 319 35.22 24.10 8.93
N GLN A 320 35.64 24.27 10.18
CA GLN A 320 35.27 23.38 11.28
C GLN A 320 33.76 23.42 11.54
N ALA A 321 33.17 24.61 11.64
CA ALA A 321 31.73 24.76 11.82
C ALA A 321 30.92 24.16 10.66
N THR A 322 31.42 24.23 9.41
CA THR A 322 30.76 23.55 8.27
C THR A 322 30.86 22.03 8.40
N ARG A 323 32.02 21.50 8.82
CA ARG A 323 32.19 20.04 9.03
C ARG A 323 31.31 19.52 10.15
N GLU A 324 31.24 20.24 11.27
CA GLU A 324 30.37 19.88 12.40
C GLU A 324 28.90 19.86 11.98
N LYS A 325 28.45 20.85 11.18
CA LYS A 325 27.09 20.84 10.63
C LYS A 325 26.85 19.67 9.68
N GLU A 326 27.79 19.38 8.78
CA GLU A 326 27.69 18.22 7.90
C GLU A 326 27.64 16.89 8.67
N GLU A 327 28.39 16.77 9.77
CA GLU A 327 28.34 15.60 10.65
C GLU A 327 27.01 15.50 11.39
N GLN A 328 26.49 16.60 11.94
CA GLN A 328 25.15 16.65 12.55
C GLN A 328 24.05 16.27 11.56
N ASP A 329 24.12 16.77 10.33
CA ASP A 329 23.16 16.45 9.28
C ASP A 329 23.24 14.96 8.90
N LYS A 330 24.45 14.39 8.80
CA LYS A 330 24.65 12.95 8.58
C LYS A 330 24.07 12.13 9.73
N GLU A 331 24.34 12.49 10.97
CA GLU A 331 23.80 11.81 12.15
C GLU A 331 22.27 11.89 12.20
N MET A 332 21.68 13.06 11.94
CA MET A 332 20.23 13.21 11.84
C MET A 332 19.63 12.35 10.72
N MET A 333 20.30 12.27 9.57
CA MET A 333 19.85 11.41 8.46
C MET A 333 19.93 9.93 8.83
N LEU A 334 21.01 9.49 9.47
CA LEU A 334 21.15 8.11 9.95
C LEU A 334 20.08 7.77 11.00
N GLN A 335 19.83 8.66 11.97
CA GLN A 335 18.76 8.47 12.95
C GLN A 335 17.38 8.39 12.28
N LYS A 336 17.12 9.18 11.23
CA LYS A 336 15.89 9.07 10.45
C LYS A 336 15.80 7.70 9.77
N PHE A 337 16.86 7.23 9.12
CA PHE A 337 16.89 5.90 8.51
C PHE A 337 16.65 4.78 9.52
N ASP A 338 17.25 4.84 10.71
CA ASP A 338 17.03 3.85 11.77
C ASP A 338 15.59 3.87 12.28
N ASN A 339 15.00 5.06 12.44
CA ASN A 339 13.62 5.21 12.86
C ASN A 339 12.65 4.70 11.79
N ASP A 340 12.92 5.01 10.51
CA ASP A 340 12.14 4.54 9.38
C ASP A 340 12.25 3.01 9.23
N ALA A 341 13.45 2.43 9.41
CA ALA A 341 13.65 0.99 9.39
C ALA A 341 12.85 0.29 10.50
N LYS A 342 12.91 0.80 11.74
CA LYS A 342 12.10 0.30 12.86
C LYS A 342 10.60 0.46 12.60
N PHE A 343 10.18 1.54 11.95
CA PHE A 343 8.79 1.76 11.59
C PHE A 343 8.32 0.76 10.52
N VAL A 344 9.12 0.53 9.49
CA VAL A 344 8.85 -0.47 8.44
C VAL A 344 8.78 -1.88 9.03
N GLU A 345 9.68 -2.22 9.95
CA GLU A 345 9.67 -3.50 10.66
C GLU A 345 8.36 -3.70 11.45
N LYS A 346 7.98 -2.72 12.29
CA LYS A 346 6.69 -2.74 13.01
C LYS A 346 5.49 -2.86 12.07
N LEU A 347 5.53 -2.15 10.94
CA LEU A 347 4.45 -2.18 9.96
C LEU A 347 4.37 -3.53 9.24
N ASN A 348 5.51 -4.17 8.97
CA ASN A 348 5.56 -5.53 8.44
C ASN A 348 5.06 -6.56 9.45
N GLU A 349 5.37 -6.41 10.74
CA GLU A 349 4.82 -7.27 11.79
C GLU A 349 3.29 -7.17 11.88
N VAL A 350 2.75 -5.95 11.89
CA VAL A 350 1.30 -5.71 11.92
C VAL A 350 0.63 -6.31 10.69
N ARG A 351 1.16 -6.03 9.48
CA ARG A 351 0.65 -6.61 8.24
C ARG A 351 0.77 -8.13 8.21
N GLY A 352 1.86 -8.68 8.75
CA GLY A 352 2.07 -10.12 8.87
C GLY A 352 1.00 -10.79 9.73
N LYS A 353 0.68 -10.20 10.89
CA LYS A 353 -0.41 -10.64 11.76
C LYS A 353 -1.77 -10.56 11.07
N GLU A 354 -2.09 -9.42 10.44
CA GLU A 354 -3.34 -9.25 9.70
C GLU A 354 -3.48 -10.27 8.55
N HIS A 355 -2.42 -10.52 7.79
CA HIS A 355 -2.42 -11.52 6.73
C HIS A 355 -2.61 -12.94 7.27
N ALA A 356 -1.99 -13.28 8.40
CA ALA A 356 -2.19 -14.56 9.07
C ALA A 356 -3.65 -14.73 9.52
N LEU A 357 -4.24 -13.71 10.14
CA LEU A 357 -5.65 -13.69 10.55
C LEU A 357 -6.59 -13.85 9.35
N LEU A 358 -6.35 -13.12 8.26
CA LEU A 358 -7.15 -13.20 7.05
C LEU A 358 -7.09 -14.61 6.44
N LYS A 359 -5.89 -15.17 6.31
CA LYS A 359 -5.67 -16.51 5.75
C LYS A 359 -6.37 -17.58 6.59
N GLU A 360 -6.30 -17.49 7.92
CA GLU A 360 -7.00 -18.40 8.82
C GLU A 360 -8.51 -18.26 8.70
N ARG A 361 -9.05 -17.04 8.62
CA ARG A 361 -10.48 -16.80 8.37
C ARG A 361 -10.94 -17.40 7.05
N GLU A 362 -10.15 -17.26 5.99
CA GLU A 362 -10.45 -17.90 4.70
C GLU A 362 -10.42 -19.42 4.78
N ASN A 363 -9.42 -20.00 5.46
CA ASN A 363 -9.29 -21.44 5.63
C ASN A 363 -10.48 -22.02 6.41
N LEU A 364 -10.87 -21.39 7.53
CA LEU A 364 -12.05 -21.77 8.30
C LEU A 364 -13.33 -21.70 7.47
N ASN A 365 -13.50 -20.63 6.68
CA ASN A 365 -14.64 -20.51 5.77
C ASN A 365 -14.65 -21.58 4.67
N LYS A 366 -13.49 -21.92 4.11
CA LYS A 366 -13.35 -23.00 3.12
C LYS A 366 -13.72 -24.36 3.73
N GLN A 367 -13.24 -24.65 4.95
CA GLN A 367 -13.59 -25.87 5.68
C GLN A 367 -15.11 -25.96 5.92
N LEU A 368 -15.76 -24.91 6.41
CA LEU A 368 -17.21 -24.88 6.60
C LEU A 368 -17.98 -25.13 5.30
N LYS A 369 -17.53 -24.55 4.18
CA LYS A 369 -18.13 -24.78 2.86
C LYS A 369 -17.95 -26.22 2.39
N GLN A 370 -16.75 -26.78 2.52
CA GLN A 370 -16.47 -28.17 2.17
C GLN A 370 -17.35 -29.14 2.95
N GLU A 371 -17.47 -28.93 4.26
CA GLU A 371 -18.31 -29.77 5.12
C GLU A 371 -19.80 -29.66 4.79
N ASN A 372 -20.28 -28.47 4.42
CA ASN A 372 -21.66 -28.30 3.97
C ASN A 372 -21.90 -29.03 2.64
N VAL A 373 -20.94 -28.97 1.70
CA VAL A 373 -21.00 -29.74 0.44
C VAL A 373 -21.02 -31.24 0.72
N GLU A 374 -20.17 -31.74 1.61
CA GLU A 374 -20.20 -33.15 2.01
C GLU A 374 -21.51 -33.56 2.68
N ARG A 375 -22.08 -32.69 3.53
CA ARG A 375 -23.39 -32.92 4.13
C ARG A 375 -24.47 -33.06 3.05
N ILE A 376 -24.48 -32.16 2.07
CA ILE A 376 -25.41 -32.21 0.94
C ILE A 376 -25.21 -33.50 0.13
N LYS A 377 -23.96 -33.88 -0.16
CA LYS A 377 -23.64 -35.15 -0.84
C LYS A 377 -24.19 -36.36 -0.06
N ARG A 378 -23.99 -36.41 1.26
CA ARG A 378 -24.54 -37.47 2.13
C ARG A 378 -26.06 -37.52 2.09
N ILE A 379 -26.74 -36.37 2.10
CA ILE A 379 -28.21 -36.29 1.98
C ILE A 379 -28.68 -36.79 0.61
N GLN A 380 -28.01 -36.38 -0.48
CA GLN A 380 -28.34 -36.82 -1.83
C GLN A 380 -28.12 -38.33 -2.00
N GLU A 381 -27.02 -38.86 -1.47
CA GLU A 381 -26.73 -40.29 -1.51
C GLU A 381 -27.78 -41.08 -0.72
N TYR A 382 -28.15 -40.62 0.48
CA TYR A 382 -29.25 -41.24 1.23
C TYR A 382 -30.56 -41.25 0.44
N LYS A 383 -30.95 -40.13 -0.18
CA LYS A 383 -32.16 -40.06 -1.02
C LYS A 383 -32.08 -40.99 -2.23
N ARG A 384 -30.91 -41.12 -2.84
CA ARG A 384 -30.67 -42.06 -3.94
C ARG A 384 -30.86 -43.50 -3.47
N LEU A 385 -30.25 -43.89 -2.35
CA LEU A 385 -30.40 -45.21 -1.75
C LEU A 385 -31.84 -45.49 -1.32
N GLU A 386 -32.54 -44.50 -0.77
CA GLU A 386 -33.97 -44.62 -0.43
C GLU A 386 -34.83 -44.83 -1.67
N THR A 387 -34.52 -44.15 -2.78
CA THR A 387 -35.20 -44.34 -4.06
C THR A 387 -34.92 -45.72 -4.64
N LEU A 388 -33.66 -46.18 -4.61
CA LEU A 388 -33.29 -47.53 -5.04
C LEU A 388 -33.98 -48.60 -4.20
N ARG A 389 -34.06 -48.41 -2.88
CA ARG A 389 -34.80 -49.31 -1.99
C ARG A 389 -36.29 -49.36 -2.36
N LYS A 390 -36.94 -48.21 -2.61
CA LYS A 390 -38.35 -48.15 -3.05
C LYS A 390 -38.58 -48.83 -4.40
N ILE A 391 -37.64 -48.70 -5.33
CA ILE A 391 -37.69 -49.39 -6.62
C ILE A 391 -37.58 -50.91 -6.39
N SER A 392 -36.58 -51.36 -5.62
CA SER A 392 -36.42 -52.78 -5.29
C SER A 392 -37.63 -53.38 -4.58
N GLU A 393 -38.23 -52.66 -3.61
CA GLU A 393 -39.49 -53.08 -2.96
C GLU A 393 -40.69 -53.06 -3.92
N GLY A 394 -40.65 -52.23 -4.98
CA GLY A 394 -41.63 -52.24 -6.08
C GLY A 394 -41.44 -53.43 -7.03
N ASP A 395 -40.20 -53.73 -7.37
CA ASP A 395 -39.81 -54.84 -8.23
C ASP A 395 -40.16 -56.18 -7.57
N GLN A 396 -39.82 -56.35 -6.28
CA GLN A 396 -40.19 -57.55 -5.51
C GLN A 396 -41.71 -57.79 -5.49
N ARG A 397 -42.51 -56.75 -5.24
CA ARG A 397 -43.98 -56.86 -5.30
C ARG A 397 -44.48 -57.23 -6.68
N THR A 398 -43.81 -56.75 -7.73
CA THR A 398 -44.17 -57.07 -9.12
C THR A 398 -43.79 -58.51 -9.46
N GLU A 399 -42.62 -58.98 -9.03
CA GLU A 399 -42.19 -60.37 -9.15
C GLU A 399 -43.14 -61.32 -8.41
N GLU A 400 -43.55 -60.97 -7.19
CA GLU A 400 -44.56 -61.73 -6.44
C GLU A 400 -45.90 -61.81 -7.20
N MET A 401 -46.36 -60.69 -7.79
CA MET A 401 -47.56 -60.69 -8.63
C MET A 401 -47.42 -61.56 -9.89
N ILE A 402 -46.26 -61.53 -10.55
CA ILE A 402 -45.97 -62.36 -11.71
C ILE A 402 -45.97 -63.83 -11.31
N ARG A 403 -45.31 -64.18 -10.20
CA ARG A 403 -45.27 -65.54 -9.66
C ARG A 403 -46.67 -66.05 -9.33
N ARG A 404 -47.50 -65.26 -8.62
CA ARG A 404 -48.91 -65.62 -8.34
C ARG A 404 -49.71 -65.82 -9.63
N LYS A 405 -49.48 -64.99 -10.65
CA LYS A 405 -50.13 -65.15 -11.96
C LYS A 405 -49.70 -66.45 -12.64
N GLU A 406 -48.42 -66.79 -12.61
CA GLU A 406 -47.91 -68.05 -13.15
C GLU A 406 -48.47 -69.27 -12.41
N GLU A 407 -48.57 -69.20 -11.08
CA GLU A 407 -49.22 -70.22 -10.26
C GLU A 407 -50.68 -70.42 -10.65
N ILE A 408 -51.45 -69.33 -10.87
CA ILE A 408 -52.84 -69.41 -11.35
C ILE A 408 -52.91 -70.04 -12.75
N ILE A 409 -52.00 -69.69 -13.66
CA ILE A 409 -51.95 -70.29 -15.00
C ILE A 409 -51.61 -71.78 -14.91
N ALA A 410 -50.67 -72.18 -14.05
CA ALA A 410 -50.30 -73.57 -13.82
C ALA A 410 -51.47 -74.35 -13.21
N GLN A 411 -52.19 -73.78 -12.24
CA GLN A 411 -53.42 -74.35 -11.68
C GLN A 411 -54.48 -74.54 -12.77
N ARG A 412 -54.70 -73.55 -13.64
CA ARG A 412 -55.64 -73.68 -14.79
C ARG A 412 -55.22 -74.78 -15.76
N ARG A 413 -53.93 -74.91 -16.07
CA ARG A 413 -53.41 -76.00 -16.92
C ARG A 413 -53.64 -77.36 -16.27
N ARG A 414 -53.31 -77.52 -14.98
CA ARG A 414 -53.57 -78.75 -14.22
C ARG A 414 -55.05 -79.11 -14.17
N ALA A 415 -55.91 -78.13 -13.90
CA ALA A 415 -57.36 -78.30 -13.91
C ALA A 415 -57.86 -78.72 -15.30
N GLY A 416 -57.42 -78.04 -16.36
CA GLY A 416 -57.77 -78.40 -17.74
C GLY A 416 -57.32 -79.81 -18.13
N LEU A 417 -56.12 -80.23 -17.70
CA LEU A 417 -55.60 -81.57 -17.94
C LEU A 417 -56.38 -82.62 -17.14
N LYS A 418 -56.74 -82.34 -15.88
CA LYS A 418 -57.61 -83.19 -15.05
C LYS A 418 -59.00 -83.35 -15.69
N THR A 419 -59.61 -82.25 -16.16
CA THR A 419 -60.88 -82.29 -16.88
C THR A 419 -60.77 -83.10 -18.17
N LYS A 420 -59.66 -82.97 -18.91
CA LYS A 420 -59.41 -83.78 -20.12
C LYS A 420 -59.29 -85.27 -19.76
N MET A 421 -58.50 -85.62 -18.75
CA MET A 421 -58.39 -87.00 -18.27
C MET A 421 -59.74 -87.57 -17.82
N GLN A 422 -60.55 -86.79 -17.10
CA GLN A 422 -61.90 -87.19 -16.72
C GLN A 422 -62.79 -87.41 -17.94
N LYS A 423 -62.71 -86.53 -18.95
CA LYS A 423 -63.45 -86.69 -20.21
C LYS A 423 -63.00 -87.93 -20.98
N ASP A 424 -61.68 -88.17 -21.07
CA ASP A 424 -61.10 -89.34 -21.74
C ASP A 424 -61.49 -90.64 -21.01
N GLN A 425 -61.50 -90.65 -19.68
CA GLN A 425 -62.00 -91.76 -18.85
C GLN A 425 -63.49 -92.01 -19.06
N ILE A 426 -64.31 -90.95 -19.09
CA ILE A 426 -65.75 -91.06 -19.39
C ILE A 426 -65.98 -91.60 -20.81
N MET A 427 -65.19 -91.14 -21.78
CA MET A 427 -65.20 -91.63 -23.16
C MET A 427 -64.79 -93.11 -23.24
N GLU A 428 -63.74 -93.53 -22.53
CA GLU A 428 -63.31 -94.92 -22.46
C GLU A 428 -64.37 -95.82 -21.82
N VAL A 429 -65.03 -95.34 -20.74
CA VAL A 429 -66.18 -96.02 -20.12
C VAL A 429 -67.37 -96.09 -21.07
N LEU A 430 -67.65 -95.01 -21.82
CA LEU A 430 -68.71 -94.98 -22.84
C LEU A 430 -68.43 -95.96 -23.98
N ASP A 431 -67.19 -96.03 -24.49
CA ASP A 431 -66.78 -96.95 -25.55
C ASP A 431 -66.84 -98.41 -25.09
N LYS A 432 -66.37 -98.70 -23.86
CA LYS A 432 -66.54 -100.01 -23.20
C LYS A 432 -68.01 -100.37 -22.94
N SER A 433 -68.88 -99.36 -22.79
CA SER A 433 -70.32 -99.58 -22.62
C SER A 433 -71.06 -99.76 -23.94
N ARG A 434 -70.56 -99.15 -25.02
CA ARG A 434 -71.07 -99.36 -26.39
C ARG A 434 -70.78 -100.76 -26.91
N SER A 435 -69.68 -101.39 -26.47
CA SER A 435 -69.37 -102.78 -26.79
C SER A 435 -70.14 -103.81 -25.95
N ASN A 436 -70.64 -103.43 -24.76
CA ASN A 436 -71.42 -104.30 -23.86
C ASN A 436 -72.70 -103.59 -23.39
N GLY A 437 -73.76 -103.69 -24.19
CA GLY A 437 -74.99 -102.86 -24.15
C GLY A 437 -75.93 -102.98 -22.93
N GLY A 438 -75.43 -103.01 -21.69
CA GLY A 438 -76.30 -103.04 -20.51
C GLY A 438 -75.71 -102.61 -19.16
N GLN A 439 -74.39 -102.48 -19.00
CA GLN A 439 -73.76 -102.11 -17.71
C GLN A 439 -73.36 -100.61 -17.60
N ALA A 440 -73.60 -99.82 -18.65
CA ALA A 440 -73.16 -98.43 -18.80
C ALA A 440 -73.57 -97.50 -17.65
N ILE A 441 -74.83 -97.61 -17.21
CA ILE A 441 -75.46 -96.63 -16.33
C ILE A 441 -74.89 -96.74 -14.91
N LYS A 442 -74.61 -97.96 -14.40
CA LYS A 442 -74.07 -98.16 -13.05
C LYS A 442 -72.61 -97.71 -12.91
N MET A 443 -71.78 -97.92 -13.93
CA MET A 443 -70.37 -97.47 -13.90
C MET A 443 -70.24 -95.95 -14.05
N LEU A 444 -71.08 -95.30 -14.86
CA LEU A 444 -71.11 -93.84 -14.98
C LEU A 444 -71.51 -93.16 -13.67
N THR A 445 -72.48 -93.70 -12.93
CA THR A 445 -72.88 -93.15 -11.62
C THR A 445 -71.76 -93.31 -10.58
N GLN A 446 -70.97 -94.38 -10.64
CA GLN A 446 -69.85 -94.61 -9.71
C GLN A 446 -68.65 -93.68 -9.97
N VAL A 447 -68.34 -93.38 -11.24
CA VAL A 447 -67.24 -92.46 -11.61
C VAL A 447 -67.62 -90.99 -11.40
N LEU A 448 -68.89 -90.61 -11.63
CA LEU A 448 -69.36 -89.25 -11.32
C LEU A 448 -69.60 -89.05 -9.81
N GLY A 449 -70.16 -90.03 -9.12
CA GLY A 449 -70.46 -89.96 -7.68
C GLY A 449 -69.22 -89.93 -6.77
N SER A 450 -68.10 -90.52 -7.18
CA SER A 450 -66.83 -90.47 -6.43
C SER A 450 -66.11 -89.12 -6.55
N THR A 451 -66.56 -88.22 -7.43
CA THR A 451 -65.93 -86.89 -7.60
C THR A 451 -66.50 -85.79 -6.71
N ASP A 452 -67.69 -85.97 -6.14
CA ASP A 452 -68.31 -84.97 -5.26
C ASP A 452 -67.85 -85.07 -3.80
N GLU A 453 -67.55 -86.27 -3.29
CA GLU A 453 -66.94 -86.45 -1.95
C GLU A 453 -65.53 -85.84 -1.87
N ALA A 454 -64.76 -85.88 -2.98
CA ALA A 454 -63.41 -85.29 -3.04
C ALA A 454 -63.42 -83.75 -3.20
N ARG A 455 -64.52 -83.16 -3.69
CA ARG A 455 -64.66 -81.69 -3.80
C ARG A 455 -65.05 -81.02 -2.49
N LEU A 456 -65.74 -81.72 -1.59
CA LEU A 456 -66.10 -81.21 -0.26
C LEU A 456 -64.93 -81.23 0.73
N ALA A 457 -63.90 -82.07 0.50
CA ALA A 457 -62.73 -82.19 1.37
C ALA A 457 -61.58 -81.20 1.05
N GLN A 458 -61.64 -80.46 -0.07
CA GLN A 458 -60.58 -79.52 -0.47
C GLN A 458 -60.89 -78.04 -0.20
N THR A 459 -62.08 -77.72 0.32
CA THR A 459 -62.48 -76.33 0.63
C THR A 459 -62.26 -75.92 2.08
N THR A 460 -61.70 -76.79 2.93
CA THR A 460 -61.48 -76.50 4.36
C THR A 460 -60.01 -76.39 4.80
N ASP A 461 -59.04 -76.51 3.89
CA ASP A 461 -57.61 -76.62 4.28
C ASP A 461 -56.67 -75.58 3.65
N ASP A 462 -57.19 -74.42 3.27
CA ASP A 462 -56.37 -73.26 2.87
C ASP A 462 -56.66 -72.04 3.78
N THR A 463 -56.55 -72.27 5.09
CA THR A 463 -56.29 -71.19 6.05
C THR A 463 -54.78 -70.99 6.08
N THR A 464 -54.25 -70.30 5.07
CA THR A 464 -52.86 -69.89 5.05
C THR A 464 -52.61 -68.94 6.22
N GLN A 465 -52.05 -69.46 7.31
CA GLN A 465 -51.45 -68.66 8.38
C GLN A 465 -50.42 -67.72 7.74
N MET A 466 -50.73 -66.42 7.77
CA MET A 466 -49.74 -65.37 7.51
C MET A 466 -48.60 -65.54 8.51
N PRO A 467 -47.34 -65.67 8.08
CA PRO A 467 -46.22 -65.64 9.01
C PRO A 467 -46.12 -64.21 9.53
N TYR A 468 -46.55 -64.02 10.78
CA TYR A 468 -46.19 -62.85 11.57
C TYR A 468 -44.67 -62.88 11.77
N THR A 469 -43.93 -62.19 10.92
CA THR A 469 -42.55 -61.80 11.22
C THR A 469 -42.61 -60.64 12.21
N SER A 470 -42.64 -60.99 13.49
CA SER A 470 -42.31 -60.10 14.59
C SER A 470 -40.83 -59.70 14.49
N PRO A 471 -40.47 -58.40 14.45
CA PRO A 471 -39.11 -57.98 14.69
C PRO A 471 -39.01 -57.52 16.16
N TYR A 472 -38.81 -58.46 17.08
CA TYR A 472 -38.37 -58.15 18.43
C TYR A 472 -37.46 -59.28 18.94
N GLU A 473 -36.20 -59.23 18.50
CA GLU A 473 -35.07 -59.78 19.23
C GLU A 473 -34.28 -58.61 19.80
N GLY A 474 -33.98 -58.67 21.10
CA GLY A 474 -32.99 -57.83 21.75
C GLY A 474 -33.44 -57.19 23.05
N GLY A 475 -33.57 -57.97 24.14
CA GLY A 475 -33.76 -57.37 25.46
C GLY A 475 -34.12 -58.35 26.58
N MET A 476 -33.26 -59.32 26.87
CA MET A 476 -33.26 -60.04 28.14
C MET A 476 -31.83 -60.06 28.68
N GLY A 477 -31.62 -59.27 29.72
CA GLY A 477 -30.53 -59.37 30.68
C GLY A 477 -31.06 -58.83 32.00
N GLY A 478 -31.71 -59.71 32.78
CA GLY A 478 -31.86 -59.54 34.23
C GLY A 478 -30.50 -59.66 34.91
N GLU A 479 -30.30 -59.48 36.20
CA GLU A 479 -31.14 -59.33 37.39
C GLU A 479 -30.18 -58.82 38.49
N GLY A 480 -30.74 -58.29 39.57
CA GLY A 480 -30.05 -57.88 40.78
C GLY A 480 -30.44 -56.45 41.15
N GLU A 481 -30.89 -56.12 42.35
CA GLU A 481 -31.20 -56.86 43.57
C GLU A 481 -31.87 -55.80 44.48
N GLU A 482 -32.86 -56.21 45.27
CA GLU A 482 -33.28 -55.70 46.60
C GLU A 482 -32.90 -54.27 47.07
N GLY A 483 -33.89 -53.53 47.58
CA GLY A 483 -33.64 -52.35 48.40
C GLY A 483 -34.86 -51.44 48.63
N GLU A 484 -35.82 -51.90 49.43
CA GLU A 484 -36.87 -51.06 50.01
C GLU A 484 -36.31 -50.14 51.12
N MET A 485 -36.91 -48.92 51.19
CA MET A 485 -37.00 -47.97 52.33
C MET A 485 -35.85 -46.96 52.56
N PRO A 486 -36.10 -45.80 53.21
CA PRO A 486 -37.31 -44.96 53.23
C PRO A 486 -37.03 -43.46 52.98
N LYS A 487 -38.13 -42.70 52.96
CA LYS A 487 -38.26 -41.24 52.90
C LYS A 487 -37.30 -40.51 53.86
N HIS A 488 -36.73 -39.40 53.39
CA HIS A 488 -36.47 -38.23 54.23
C HIS A 488 -36.70 -36.95 53.45
N GLU A 489 -37.69 -36.20 53.93
CA GLU A 489 -37.83 -34.76 53.73
C GLU A 489 -36.61 -34.06 54.33
N THR A 490 -36.00 -33.12 53.60
CA THR A 490 -35.48 -31.89 54.20
C THR A 490 -35.52 -30.75 53.19
N VAL A 491 -36.13 -29.68 53.67
CA VAL A 491 -36.26 -28.33 53.15
C VAL A 491 -34.96 -27.53 53.41
N THR A 492 -34.80 -26.40 52.70
CA THR A 492 -33.87 -25.26 52.90
C THR A 492 -32.39 -25.46 52.55
N PHE A 493 -31.66 -24.51 51.93
CA PHE A 493 -31.83 -23.05 51.73
C PHE A 493 -31.53 -22.64 50.28
#